data_AF-A0A5Q4SV84-F1
#
_entry.id   AF-A0A5Q4SV84-F1
#
_cell.length_a   1.000
_cell.length_b   1.000
_cell.length_c   1.000
_cell.angle_alpha   90.00
_cell.angle_beta   90.00
_cell.angle_gamma   90.00
#
_symmetry.space_group_name_H-M   'P 1'
#
loop_
_entity.id
_entity.type
_entity.pdbx_description
1 polymer ?
#
loop_
_entity_poly.entity_id
_entity_poly.type
_entity_poly.pdbx_seq_one_letter_code
_entity_poly.pdbx_strand_id
1 'polypeptide(L)' 'MQSSAPPHGPLLGRQYETQRLRELIGAARTGRGGALVLRGEAGIGKSSLLKHAEGAASGFRVLRA' A
#
# COMPACT_ATOMS: atom_id res chain seq x y z
N MET A 1 11.27 10.23 -19.71
CA MET A 1 10.00 9.51 -19.98
C MET A 1 10.06 8.09 -19.41
N GLN A 2 10.18 7.92 -18.08
CA GLN A 2 10.19 6.59 -17.47
C GLN A 2 8.90 6.39 -16.68
N SER A 3 7.98 5.64 -17.29
CA SER A 3 6.73 5.18 -16.69
C SER A 3 7.04 3.93 -15.87
N SER A 4 7.31 4.09 -14.58
CA SER A 4 7.30 2.97 -13.63
C SER A 4 5.87 2.76 -13.14
N ALA A 5 5.00 2.26 -14.03
CA ALA A 5 3.71 1.74 -13.58
C ALA A 5 3.99 0.54 -12.65
N PRO A 6 3.39 0.49 -11.45
CA PRO A 6 3.57 -0.66 -10.58
C PRO A 6 3.06 -1.93 -11.30
N PRO A 7 3.66 -3.11 -11.06
CA PRO A 7 3.48 -4.33 -11.87
C PRO A 7 2.09 -5.00 -11.73
N HIS A 8 1.09 -4.28 -11.21
CA HIS A 8 -0.27 -4.75 -11.00
C HIS A 8 -1.24 -3.66 -11.46
N GLY A 9 -2.22 -4.05 -12.29
CA GLY A 9 -3.20 -3.13 -12.88
C GLY A 9 -3.93 -2.26 -11.83
N PRO A 10 -4.57 -1.17 -12.26
CA PRO A 10 -5.19 -0.21 -11.35
C PRO A 10 -6.15 -0.90 -10.37
N LEU A 11 -5.95 -0.67 -9.07
CA LEU A 11 -6.86 -1.15 -8.03
C LEU A 11 -8.19 -0.39 -8.14
N LEU A 12 -9.16 -0.96 -8.84
CA LEU A 12 -10.51 -0.41 -8.96
C LEU A 12 -11.22 -0.50 -7.59
N GLY A 13 -11.85 0.60 -7.16
CA GLY A 13 -12.68 0.64 -5.95
C GLY A 13 -11.94 0.67 -4.59
N ARG A 14 -10.61 0.81 -4.57
CA ARG A 14 -9.79 0.78 -3.33
C ARG A 14 -9.14 2.11 -2.96
N GLN A 15 -9.78 3.21 -3.37
CA GLN A 15 -9.23 4.56 -3.23
C GLN A 15 -9.07 4.93 -1.75
N TYR A 16 -10.04 4.58 -0.91
CA TYR A 16 -10.01 4.84 0.52
C TYR A 16 -8.88 4.08 1.21
N GLU A 17 -8.76 2.78 0.96
CA GLU A 17 -7.73 1.94 1.58
C GLU A 17 -6.33 2.35 1.11
N THR A 18 -6.17 2.64 -0.19
CA THR A 18 -4.90 3.13 -0.75
C THR A 18 -4.51 4.49 -0.16
N GLN A 19 -5.47 5.38 0.06
CA GLN A 19 -5.25 6.67 0.70
C GLN A 19 -4.78 6.49 2.16
N ARG A 20 -5.45 5.65 2.95
CA ARG A 20 -5.03 5.34 4.33
C ARG A 20 -3.63 4.75 4.42
N LEU A 21 -3.29 3.88 3.46
CA LEU A 21 -1.96 3.29 3.37
C LEU A 21 -0.88 4.34 3.06
N ARG A 22 -1.15 5.25 2.11
CA ARG A 22 -0.25 6.37 1.79
C ARG A 22 -0.09 7.32 2.97
N GLU A 23 -1.15 7.62 3.71
CA GLU A 23 -1.09 8.42 4.94
C GLU A 23 -0.18 7.79 5.99
N LEU A 24 -0.33 6.48 6.24
CA LEU A 24 0.50 5.77 7.20
C LEU A 24 1.98 5.79 6.80
N ILE A 25 2.27 5.52 5.53
CA ILE A 25 3.65 5.58 4.99
C ILE A 25 4.20 7.00 5.11
N GLY A 26 3.41 8.03 4.79
CA GLY A 26 3.78 9.43 4.91
C GLY A 26 4.11 9.82 6.35
N ALA A 27 3.27 9.41 7.31
CA ALA A 27 3.51 9.64 8.74
C ALA A 27 4.82 8.97 9.19
N ALA A 28 5.06 7.72 8.76
CA ALA A 28 6.28 6.99 9.09
C ALA A 28 7.54 7.70 8.57
N ARG A 29 7.49 8.36 7.40
CA ARG A 29 8.62 9.16 6.88
C ARG A 29 8.97 10.33 7.80
N THR A 30 7.98 10.89 8.47
CA THR A 30 8.15 12.00 9.44
C THR A 30 8.51 11.53 10.85
N GLY A 31 8.83 10.24 11.03
CA GLY A 31 9.15 9.65 12.34
C GLY A 31 7.94 9.26 13.17
N ARG A 32 6.71 9.34 12.62
CA ARG A 32 5.48 8.95 13.32
C ARG A 32 5.05 7.55 12.86
N GLY A 33 5.36 6.54 13.66
CA GLY A 33 4.96 5.15 13.41
C GLY A 33 3.45 4.92 13.56
N GLY A 34 2.98 3.77 13.08
CA GLY A 34 1.59 3.35 13.24
C GLY A 34 1.32 1.99 12.60
N ALA A 35 0.07 1.52 12.69
CA ALA A 35 -0.38 0.26 12.10
C ALA A 35 -1.75 0.43 11.44
N LEU A 36 -1.99 -0.36 10.39
CA LEU A 36 -3.28 -0.44 9.69
C LEU A 36 -3.71 -1.90 9.58
N VAL A 37 -4.95 -2.21 9.98
CA VAL A 37 -5.52 -3.56 9.87
C VAL A 37 -6.45 -3.61 8.66
N LEU A 38 -6.15 -4.50 7.72
CA LEU A 38 -6.98 -4.73 6.54
C LEU A 38 -7.97 -5.87 6.81
N ARG A 39 -9.26 -5.54 6.93
CA ARG A 39 -10.35 -6.53 7.06
C ARG A 39 -11.11 -6.64 5.74
N GLY A 40 -11.56 -7.84 5.43
CA GLY A 40 -12.37 -8.10 4.25
C GLY A 40 -12.46 -9.59 3.96
N GLU A 41 -13.38 -9.97 3.08
CA GLU A 41 -13.63 -11.36 2.71
C GLU A 41 -12.41 -12.04 2.07
N ALA A 42 -12.41 -13.38 2.10
CA ALA A 42 -11.43 -14.15 1.34
C ALA A 42 -11.54 -13.82 -0.15
N GLY A 43 -10.41 -13.65 -0.85
CA GLY A 43 -10.41 -13.32 -2.28
C GLY A 43 -10.71 -11.87 -2.66
N ILE A 44 -11.05 -11.00 -1.70
CA ILE A 44 -11.46 -9.59 -1.95
C ILE A 44 -10.34 -8.66 -2.44
N GLY A 45 -9.12 -9.19 -2.59
CA GLY A 45 -7.95 -8.45 -3.10
C GLY A 45 -7.01 -7.86 -2.03
N LYS A 46 -7.05 -8.32 -0.77
CA LYS A 46 -6.15 -7.86 0.31
C LYS A 46 -4.66 -7.96 -0.06
N SER A 47 -4.24 -9.07 -0.67
CA SER A 47 -2.85 -9.24 -1.11
C SER A 47 -2.47 -8.32 -2.27
N SER A 48 -3.40 -8.03 -3.18
CA SER A 48 -3.18 -7.07 -4.26
C SER A 48 -3.01 -5.64 -3.73
N LEU A 49 -3.75 -5.28 -2.67
CA LEU A 49 -3.59 -4.01 -1.98
C LEU A 49 -2.21 -3.89 -1.30
N LEU A 50 -1.75 -4.94 -0.62
CA LEU A 50 -0.41 -4.96 -0.02
C LEU A 50 0.71 -4.85 -1.06
N LYS A 51 0.55 -5.51 -2.22
CA LYS A 51 1.51 -5.36 -3.33
C LYS A 51 1.55 -3.93 -3.88
N HIS A 52 0.41 -3.24 -3.94
CA HIS A 52 0.38 -1.84 -4.34
C HIS A 52 1.05 -0.92 -3.30
N ALA A 53 0.86 -1.21 -2.01
CA ALA A 53 1.52 -0.49 -0.91
C ALA A 53 3.04 -0.52 -1.00
N GLU A 54 3.62 -1.62 -1.47
CA GLU A 54 5.06 -1.75 -1.65
C GLU A 54 5.62 -0.74 -2.64
N GLY A 55 4.88 -0.45 -3.72
CA GLY A 55 5.24 0.60 -4.66
C GLY A 55 5.27 1.99 -4.00
N ALA A 56 4.36 2.25 -3.04
CA ALA A 56 4.32 3.51 -2.30
C ALA A 56 5.39 3.61 -1.19
N ALA A 57 5.92 2.48 -0.73
CA ALA A 57 6.89 2.38 0.35
C ALA A 57 8.36 2.61 -0.09
N SER A 58 8.60 3.30 -1.21
CA SER A 58 9.95 3.59 -1.71
C SER A 58 10.85 4.24 -0.64
N GLY A 59 12.03 3.67 -0.38
CA GLY A 59 12.92 4.13 0.70
C GLY A 59 12.63 3.55 2.09
N PHE A 60 11.68 2.62 2.20
CA PHE A 60 11.50 1.77 3.39
C PHE A 60 11.97 0.34 3.12
N ARG A 61 12.41 -0.34 4.18
CA ARG A 61 12.60 -1.80 4.15
C ARG A 61 11.26 -2.49 4.37
N VAL A 62 10.78 -3.20 3.35
CA VAL A 62 9.55 -4.00 3.44
C VAL A 62 9.88 -5.38 3.99
N LEU A 63 9.15 -5.81 5.03
CA LEU A 63 9.19 -7.17 5.57
C LEU A 63 7.89 -7.91 5.18
N ARG A 64 7.99 -9.20 4.87
CA ARG A 64 6.86 -10.08 4.52
C ARG A 64 6.98 -11.40 5.27
N ALA A 65 5.84 -12.02 5.55
CA ALA A 65 5.73 -13.37 6.08
C ALA A 65 5.32 -14.36 4.97
#